data_AF-A0A125SF10-F1
#
_entry.id   AF-A0A125SF10-F1
#
_cell.length_a   1.000
_cell.length_b   1.000
_cell.length_c   1.000
_cell.angle_alpha   90.00
_cell.angle_beta   90.00
_cell.angle_gamma   90.00
#
_symmetry.space_group_name_H-M   'P 1'
#
loop_
_entity.id
_entity.type
_entity.pdbx_description
1 polymer ?
#
loop_
_entity_poly.entity_id
_entity_poly.type
_entity_poly.pdbx_seq_one_letter_code
_entity_poly.pdbx_strand_id
1 'polypeptide(L)'
;MTLNHDDARPFPGLSRIGALLADPGRAAMLWALMDGTARPAGELTMIAGISPSAASGHFARLIESGLLALEVSGRHRYYRIATPDIAMAIEALANLAQASAPLREPVEAHRQAPRRASAVPLDMRYARTCYDHLAGELAVRLFERMLTSEWLEVVPGTTAGSARPGPTSLDATARGIDAFSQMGIDLREQKARRRRFACTCIDWSERRPHLGGALGAAFLDACTEHGWVETTSRRRILRVTPSGEQHFAGVLGGE
;
A
#
# COMPACT_ATOMS: atom_id res chain seq x y z
N MET A 1 28.07 40.52 -9.71
CA MET A 1 28.44 39.11 -9.96
C MET A 1 28.64 38.46 -8.60
N THR A 2 27.55 37.98 -8.00
CA THR A 2 27.56 37.25 -6.73
C THR A 2 27.04 35.87 -7.03
N LEU A 3 27.99 34.93 -7.15
CA LEU A 3 27.73 33.51 -7.19
C LEU A 3 27.18 33.13 -5.81
N ASN A 4 25.88 32.85 -5.71
CA ASN A 4 25.37 32.17 -4.52
C ASN A 4 25.50 30.66 -4.75
N HIS A 5 26.60 30.17 -4.21
CA HIS A 5 26.99 28.80 -4.07
C HIS A 5 26.06 28.13 -3.05
N ASP A 6 25.02 27.44 -3.51
CA ASP A 6 24.25 26.49 -2.68
C ASP A 6 24.10 25.13 -3.37
N ASP A 7 25.05 24.83 -4.26
CA ASP A 7 25.37 23.47 -4.73
C ASP A 7 26.31 22.82 -3.71
N ALA A 8 25.77 22.35 -2.57
CA ALA A 8 26.30 21.22 -1.79
C ALA A 8 25.59 21.06 -0.44
N ARG A 9 24.53 20.25 -0.41
CA ARG A 9 24.34 19.30 0.70
C ARG A 9 23.97 17.92 0.13
N PRO A 10 24.72 16.85 0.45
CA PRO A 10 24.38 15.48 0.06
C PRO A 10 23.26 14.92 0.93
N PHE A 11 22.21 15.72 1.16
CA PHE A 11 21.00 15.31 1.85
C PHE A 11 19.82 15.57 0.90
N PRO A 12 19.03 14.55 0.54
CA PRO A 12 18.10 14.57 -0.60
C PRO A 12 16.84 15.44 -0.38
N GLY A 13 16.94 16.54 0.38
CA GLY A 13 15.81 17.41 0.68
C GLY A 13 14.73 16.76 1.56
N LEU A 14 15.04 15.67 2.25
CA LEU A 14 14.07 14.91 3.05
C LEU A 14 13.38 15.78 4.11
N SER A 15 14.08 16.76 4.71
CA SER A 15 13.51 17.68 5.70
C SER A 15 12.42 18.57 5.12
N ARG A 16 12.55 18.98 3.85
CA ARG A 16 11.53 19.74 3.13
C ARG A 16 10.26 18.92 2.93
N ILE A 17 10.41 17.66 2.51
CA ILE A 17 9.27 16.73 2.37
C ILE A 17 8.64 16.44 3.74
N GLY A 18 9.46 16.17 4.74
CA GLY A 18 9.01 15.95 6.12
C GLY A 18 8.20 17.12 6.67
N ALA A 19 8.65 18.37 6.44
CA ALA A 19 7.91 19.56 6.86
C ALA A 19 6.55 19.70 6.15
N LEU A 20 6.43 19.27 4.89
CA LEU A 20 5.15 19.24 4.19
C LEU A 20 4.21 18.18 4.79
N LEU A 21 4.72 17.00 5.13
CA LEU A 21 3.91 15.91 5.66
C LEU A 21 3.55 16.05 7.15
N ALA A 22 4.29 16.87 7.91
CA ALA A 22 4.07 17.07 9.35
C ALA A 22 2.76 17.81 9.70
N ASP A 23 2.03 18.32 8.71
CA ASP A 23 0.77 19.02 8.90
C ASP A 23 -0.42 18.07 8.77
N PRO A 24 -1.30 17.96 9.78
CA PRO A 24 -2.42 17.02 9.77
C PRO A 24 -3.38 17.23 8.59
N GLY A 25 -3.63 18.49 8.19
CA GLY A 25 -4.50 18.81 7.07
C GLY A 25 -3.91 18.33 5.75
N ARG A 26 -2.63 18.63 5.48
CA ARG A 26 -1.92 18.13 4.28
C ARG A 26 -1.85 16.61 4.25
N ALA A 27 -1.53 15.99 5.38
CA ALA A 27 -1.50 14.53 5.48
C ALA A 27 -2.87 13.90 5.17
N ALA A 28 -3.96 14.46 5.70
CA ALA A 28 -5.32 13.99 5.41
C ALA A 28 -5.70 14.15 3.94
N MET A 29 -5.39 15.30 3.31
CA MET A 29 -5.63 15.52 1.88
C MET A 29 -4.87 14.52 1.01
N LEU A 30 -3.57 14.34 1.27
CA LEU A 30 -2.73 13.38 0.53
C LEU A 30 -3.24 11.95 0.69
N TRP A 31 -3.64 11.59 1.91
CA TRP A 31 -4.20 10.27 2.20
C TRP A 31 -5.49 9.97 1.44
N ALA A 32 -6.39 10.96 1.34
CA ALA A 32 -7.64 10.82 0.60
C ALA A 32 -7.43 10.59 -0.91
N LEU A 33 -6.26 10.96 -1.44
CA LEU A 33 -5.90 10.83 -2.85
C LEU A 33 -5.10 9.56 -3.15
N MET A 34 -4.89 8.68 -2.17
CA MET A 34 -4.13 7.44 -2.33
C MET A 34 -4.81 6.42 -3.26
N ASP A 35 -6.11 6.58 -3.53
CA ASP A 35 -6.88 5.84 -4.55
C ASP A 35 -6.56 6.27 -5.99
N GLY A 36 -5.66 7.25 -6.15
CA GLY A 36 -5.26 7.78 -7.45
C GLY A 36 -6.33 8.63 -8.12
N THR A 37 -7.45 8.93 -7.45
CA THR A 37 -8.50 9.82 -7.99
C THR A 37 -8.06 11.27 -7.98
N ALA A 38 -8.64 12.07 -8.88
CA ALA A 38 -8.56 13.52 -8.83
C ALA A 38 -9.80 14.07 -8.11
N ARG A 39 -9.62 14.82 -7.01
CA ARG A 39 -10.71 15.33 -6.17
C ARG A 39 -10.77 16.85 -6.18
N PRO A 40 -11.98 17.46 -6.12
CA PRO A 40 -12.11 18.90 -6.10
C PRO A 40 -11.59 19.51 -4.80
N ALA A 41 -11.11 20.77 -4.87
CA ALA A 41 -10.59 21.50 -3.70
C ALA A 41 -11.53 21.50 -2.49
N GLY A 42 -12.85 21.66 -2.72
CA GLY A 42 -13.84 21.72 -1.66
C GLY A 42 -13.92 20.41 -0.85
N GLU A 43 -13.87 19.27 -1.52
CA GLU A 43 -13.88 17.96 -0.84
C GLU A 43 -12.63 17.76 0.02
N LEU A 44 -11.45 18.05 -0.53
CA LEU A 44 -10.19 17.94 0.20
C LEU A 44 -10.11 18.93 1.38
N THR A 45 -10.69 20.11 1.23
CA THR A 45 -10.81 21.12 2.30
C THR A 45 -11.66 20.58 3.46
N MET A 46 -12.79 19.95 3.15
CA MET A 46 -13.66 19.31 4.15
C MET A 46 -12.95 18.16 4.86
N ILE A 47 -12.24 17.30 4.12
CA ILE A 47 -11.45 16.18 4.68
C ILE A 47 -10.38 16.69 5.64
N ALA A 48 -9.71 17.79 5.29
CA ALA A 48 -8.68 18.39 6.13
C ALA A 48 -9.25 19.14 7.36
N GLY A 49 -10.55 19.42 7.39
CA GLY A 49 -11.18 20.16 8.49
C GLY A 49 -10.68 21.59 8.64
N ILE A 50 -10.30 22.25 7.53
CA ILE A 50 -9.74 23.61 7.52
C ILE A 50 -10.57 24.57 6.67
N SER A 51 -10.32 25.87 6.80
CA SER A 51 -11.00 26.89 5.98
C SER A 51 -10.54 26.85 4.51
N PRO A 52 -11.38 27.28 3.54
CA PRO A 52 -10.99 27.35 2.13
C PRO A 52 -9.76 28.25 1.86
N SER A 53 -9.63 29.33 2.64
CA SER A 53 -8.47 30.23 2.57
C SER A 53 -7.18 29.52 2.98
N ALA A 54 -7.21 28.78 4.10
CA ALA A 54 -6.07 27.97 4.53
C ALA A 54 -5.76 26.87 3.50
N ALA A 55 -6.78 26.14 3.02
CA ALA A 55 -6.64 25.05 2.06
C ALA A 55 -5.93 25.49 0.76
N SER A 56 -6.24 26.68 0.26
CA SER A 56 -5.59 27.23 -0.94
C SER A 56 -4.06 27.35 -0.76
N GLY A 57 -3.60 27.78 0.42
CA GLY A 57 -2.18 27.82 0.75
C GLY A 57 -1.55 26.43 0.88
N HIS A 58 -2.28 25.44 1.39
CA HIS A 58 -1.81 24.05 1.41
C HIS A 58 -1.68 23.46 0.01
N PHE A 59 -2.66 23.67 -0.89
CA PHE A 59 -2.60 23.20 -2.26
C PHE A 59 -1.41 23.80 -3.02
N ALA A 60 -1.19 25.11 -2.90
CA ALA A 60 -0.05 25.79 -3.54
C ALA A 60 1.27 25.14 -3.11
N ARG A 61 1.50 24.99 -1.80
CA ARG A 61 2.73 24.39 -1.26
C ARG A 61 2.94 22.95 -1.72
N LEU A 62 1.86 22.15 -1.78
CA LEU A 62 1.92 20.76 -2.22
C LEU A 62 2.20 20.64 -3.72
N ILE A 63 1.65 21.54 -4.55
CA ILE A 63 1.90 21.59 -6.00
C ILE A 63 3.33 22.08 -6.29
N GLU A 64 3.75 23.20 -5.69
CA GLU A 64 5.11 23.75 -5.83
C GLU A 64 6.19 22.75 -5.38
N SER A 65 5.83 21.85 -4.47
CA SER A 65 6.72 20.80 -3.99
C SER A 65 6.64 19.50 -4.77
N GLY A 66 5.75 19.42 -5.77
CA GLY A 66 5.58 18.28 -6.64
C GLY A 66 4.82 17.11 -6.01
N LEU A 67 4.20 17.27 -4.83
CA LEU A 67 3.42 16.20 -4.18
C LEU A 67 2.05 16.02 -4.84
N LEU A 68 1.45 17.12 -5.30
CA LEU A 68 0.16 17.14 -5.99
C LEU A 68 0.30 17.63 -7.43
N ALA A 69 -0.54 17.10 -8.31
CA ALA A 69 -0.81 17.64 -9.64
C ALA A 69 -2.20 18.26 -9.68
N LEU A 70 -2.33 19.34 -10.46
CA LEU A 70 -3.58 20.05 -10.71
C LEU A 70 -4.12 19.68 -12.09
N GLU A 71 -5.38 19.25 -12.14
CA GLU A 71 -6.14 19.04 -13.36
C GLU A 71 -7.25 20.09 -13.46
N VAL A 72 -7.27 20.81 -14.58
CA VAL A 72 -8.28 21.85 -14.82
C VAL A 72 -9.31 21.29 -15.81
N SER A 73 -10.56 21.17 -15.35
CA SER A 73 -11.69 20.79 -16.19
C SER A 73 -12.73 21.90 -16.14
N GLY A 74 -12.72 22.74 -17.19
CA GLY A 74 -13.49 23.98 -17.25
C GLY A 74 -13.14 24.92 -16.09
N ARG A 75 -14.14 25.31 -15.29
CA ARG A 75 -13.97 26.15 -14.09
C ARG A 75 -13.55 25.40 -12.84
N HIS A 76 -13.53 24.07 -12.88
CA HIS A 76 -13.25 23.23 -11.73
C HIS A 76 -11.79 22.79 -11.71
N ARG A 77 -11.22 22.82 -10.51
CA ARG A 77 -9.85 22.41 -10.21
C ARG A 77 -9.88 21.12 -9.42
N TYR A 78 -9.24 20.09 -9.96
CA TYR A 78 -9.11 18.78 -9.34
C TYR A 78 -7.65 18.51 -8.98
N TYR A 79 -7.42 17.90 -7.84
CA TYR A 79 -6.09 17.62 -7.31
C TYR A 79 -5.92 16.13 -7.18
N ARG A 80 -4.73 15.62 -7.55
CA ARG A 80 -4.34 14.22 -7.39
C ARG A 80 -2.89 14.12 -6.94
N ILE A 81 -2.49 12.97 -6.40
CA ILE A 81 -1.06 12.68 -6.21
C ILE A 81 -0.33 12.81 -7.56
N ALA A 82 0.82 13.50 -7.55
CA ALA A 82 1.50 13.86 -8.78
C ALA A 82 2.05 12.64 -9.54
N THR A 83 2.69 11.71 -8.82
CA THR A 83 3.33 10.51 -9.39
C THR A 83 3.12 9.26 -8.52
N PRO A 84 3.23 8.05 -9.11
CA PRO A 84 3.19 6.80 -8.34
C PRO A 84 4.25 6.72 -7.21
N ASP A 85 5.46 7.22 -7.45
CA ASP A 85 6.56 7.21 -6.47
C ASP A 85 6.21 8.00 -5.19
N ILE A 86 5.45 9.09 -5.33
CA ILE A 86 4.98 9.87 -4.18
C ILE A 86 3.96 9.09 -3.37
N ALA A 87 3.02 8.40 -4.02
CA ALA A 87 2.07 7.53 -3.33
C ALA A 87 2.81 6.40 -2.59
N MET A 88 3.80 5.77 -3.23
CA MET A 88 4.67 4.76 -2.62
C MET A 88 5.39 5.31 -1.38
N ALA A 89 5.96 6.51 -1.46
CA ALA A 89 6.65 7.14 -0.33
C ALA A 89 5.69 7.45 0.84
N ILE A 90 4.50 7.98 0.56
CA ILE A 90 3.47 8.26 1.58
C ILE A 90 3.01 6.97 2.25
N GLU A 91 2.79 5.90 1.48
CA GLU A 91 2.45 4.58 2.01
C GLU A 91 3.57 3.99 2.87
N ALA A 92 4.83 4.09 2.42
CA ALA A 92 5.99 3.67 3.22
C ALA A 92 6.07 4.41 4.55
N LEU A 93 5.81 5.73 4.56
CA LEU A 93 5.80 6.54 5.78
C LEU A 93 4.62 6.20 6.69
N ALA A 94 3.44 5.88 6.14
CA ALA A 94 2.30 5.41 6.91
C ALA A 94 2.61 4.06 7.57
N ASN A 95 3.22 3.12 6.83
CA ASN A 95 3.71 1.85 7.37
C ASN A 95 4.73 2.07 8.49
N LEU A 96 5.70 2.96 8.28
CA LEU A 96 6.69 3.32 9.30
C LEU A 96 6.04 3.91 10.54
N ALA A 97 5.11 4.85 10.39
CA ALA A 97 4.39 5.47 11.51
C ALA A 97 3.60 4.43 12.33
N GLN A 98 3.05 3.40 11.67
CA GLN A 98 2.40 2.28 12.35
C GLN A 98 3.40 1.41 13.10
N ALA A 99 4.53 1.06 12.47
CA ALA A 99 5.57 0.24 13.08
C ALA A 99 6.30 0.95 14.23
N SER A 100 6.41 2.28 14.18
CA SER A 100 7.02 3.11 15.24
C SER A 100 6.02 3.54 16.31
N ALA A 101 4.73 3.22 16.16
CA ALA A 101 3.75 3.53 17.19
C ALA A 101 4.17 2.81 18.49
N PRO A 102 4.12 3.49 19.66
CA PRO A 102 4.42 2.84 20.92
C PRO A 102 3.60 1.55 21.03
N LEU A 103 4.25 0.45 21.41
CA LEU A 103 3.59 -0.82 21.71
C LEU A 103 2.50 -0.52 22.73
N ARG A 104 1.25 -0.39 22.27
CA ARG A 104 0.12 -0.43 23.18
C ARG A 104 0.00 -1.88 23.59
N GLU A 105 -0.04 -2.10 24.90
CA GLU A 105 -0.32 -3.40 25.53
C GLU A 105 -1.34 -4.21 24.71
N PRO A 106 -1.15 -5.52 24.54
CA PRO A 106 -2.05 -6.36 23.76
C PRO A 106 -3.41 -6.44 24.46
N VAL A 107 -4.28 -5.47 24.22
CA VAL A 107 -5.66 -5.55 24.66
C VAL A 107 -6.39 -6.44 23.66
N GLU A 108 -6.83 -7.59 24.16
CA GLU A 108 -7.70 -8.60 23.53
C GLU A 108 -9.02 -8.03 22.95
N ALA A 109 -9.26 -6.72 23.08
CA ALA A 109 -10.40 -5.97 22.58
C ALA A 109 -10.38 -5.64 21.07
N HIS A 110 -9.34 -6.03 20.31
CA HIS A 110 -9.29 -5.75 18.86
C HIS A 110 -10.25 -6.61 18.00
N ARG A 111 -11.00 -7.55 18.57
CA ARG A 111 -12.13 -8.20 17.86
C ARG A 111 -13.41 -7.37 17.84
N GLN A 112 -13.57 -6.33 18.69
CA GLN A 112 -14.87 -5.68 18.89
C GLN A 112 -14.85 -4.15 18.99
N ALA A 113 -13.70 -3.48 18.84
CA ALA A 113 -13.72 -2.04 18.65
C ALA A 113 -14.31 -1.73 17.26
N PRO A 114 -15.35 -0.88 17.13
CA PRO A 114 -15.81 -0.43 15.83
C PRO A 114 -14.60 0.14 15.09
N ARG A 115 -14.25 -0.48 13.95
CA ARG A 115 -13.15 -0.04 13.09
C ARG A 115 -13.32 1.47 12.92
N ARG A 116 -12.50 2.29 13.60
CA ARG A 116 -12.52 3.75 13.40
C ARG A 116 -12.52 3.93 11.90
N ALA A 117 -13.53 4.63 11.36
CA ALA A 117 -13.76 4.74 9.94
C ALA A 117 -12.41 4.93 9.24
N SER A 118 -11.90 3.85 8.66
CA SER A 118 -10.56 3.87 8.10
C SER A 118 -10.60 4.98 7.05
N ALA A 119 -9.71 5.96 7.12
CA ALA A 119 -9.71 7.09 6.17
C ALA A 119 -9.42 6.64 4.71
N VAL A 120 -9.35 5.32 4.52
CA VAL A 120 -9.29 4.57 3.26
C VAL A 120 -10.64 4.53 2.59
N PRO A 121 -10.75 5.02 1.35
CA PRO A 121 -11.91 4.82 0.50
C PRO A 121 -12.35 3.34 0.50
N LEU A 122 -13.65 3.07 0.62
CA LEU A 122 -14.18 1.71 0.83
C LEU A 122 -13.75 0.72 -0.26
N ASP A 123 -13.66 1.20 -1.49
CA ASP A 123 -13.20 0.47 -2.68
C ASP A 123 -11.72 0.08 -2.61
N MET A 124 -10.87 0.88 -1.95
CA MET A 124 -9.46 0.51 -1.72
C MET A 124 -9.27 -0.55 -0.62
N ARG A 125 -10.28 -0.76 0.24
CA ARG A 125 -10.15 -1.67 1.37
C ARG A 125 -10.16 -3.13 0.95
N TYR A 126 -10.97 -3.46 -0.06
CA TYR A 126 -11.18 -4.86 -0.42
C TYR A 126 -10.02 -5.47 -1.23
N ALA A 127 -9.69 -4.88 -2.38
CA ALA A 127 -8.61 -5.35 -3.25
C ALA A 127 -7.90 -4.17 -3.92
N ARG A 128 -6.57 -4.11 -3.77
CA ARG A 128 -5.73 -3.06 -4.36
C ARG A 128 -4.32 -3.59 -4.62
N THR A 129 -3.49 -2.77 -5.25
CA THR A 129 -2.04 -3.01 -5.29
C THR A 129 -1.34 -2.27 -4.16
N CYS A 130 -0.45 -2.95 -3.42
CA CYS A 130 0.60 -2.34 -2.60
C CYS A 130 1.88 -2.45 -3.43
N TYR A 131 2.35 -1.34 -3.98
CA TYR A 131 3.39 -1.36 -5.02
C TYR A 131 2.98 -2.25 -6.22
N ASP A 132 3.55 -3.44 -6.28
CA ASP A 132 3.47 -4.43 -7.34
C ASP A 132 2.81 -5.75 -6.91
N HIS A 133 2.23 -5.83 -5.71
CA HIS A 133 1.59 -7.04 -5.19
C HIS A 133 0.19 -6.75 -4.65
N LEU A 134 -0.63 -7.81 -4.56
CA LEU A 134 -2.01 -7.72 -4.09
C LEU A 134 -2.06 -7.31 -2.61
N ALA A 135 -2.97 -6.39 -2.28
CA ALA A 135 -3.21 -5.85 -0.95
C ALA A 135 -4.70 -5.60 -0.70
N GLY A 136 -5.04 -5.20 0.53
CA GLY A 136 -6.42 -5.11 1.01
C GLY A 136 -6.88 -6.37 1.75
N GLU A 137 -8.13 -6.35 2.17
CA GLU A 137 -8.77 -7.42 2.94
C GLU A 137 -8.62 -8.79 2.25
N LEU A 138 -8.85 -8.84 0.93
CA LEU A 138 -8.71 -10.07 0.17
C LEU A 138 -7.28 -10.63 0.25
N ALA A 139 -6.27 -9.77 0.08
CA ALA A 139 -4.87 -10.18 0.10
C ALA A 139 -4.45 -10.73 1.46
N VAL A 140 -4.89 -10.08 2.54
CA VAL A 140 -4.65 -10.54 3.92
C VAL A 140 -5.29 -11.90 4.15
N ARG A 141 -6.55 -12.09 3.73
CA ARG A 141 -7.25 -13.37 3.89
C ARG A 141 -6.61 -14.49 3.08
N LEU A 142 -6.23 -14.23 1.83
CA LEU A 142 -5.51 -15.19 0.98
C LEU A 142 -4.16 -15.56 1.58
N PHE A 143 -3.42 -14.57 2.08
CA PHE A 143 -2.12 -14.80 2.71
C PHE A 143 -2.25 -15.69 3.96
N GLU A 144 -3.21 -15.42 4.82
CA GLU A 144 -3.49 -16.26 5.99
C GLU A 144 -3.86 -17.68 5.59
N ARG A 145 -4.65 -17.82 4.52
CA ARG A 145 -5.01 -19.12 3.97
C ARG A 145 -3.81 -19.88 3.43
N MET A 146 -2.88 -19.21 2.77
CA MET A 146 -1.64 -19.81 2.29
C MET A 146 -0.77 -20.32 3.45
N LEU A 147 -0.76 -19.63 4.59
CA LEU A 147 -0.06 -20.10 5.79
C LEU A 147 -0.77 -21.30 6.44
N THR A 148 -2.09 -21.23 6.64
CA THR A 148 -2.84 -22.31 7.30
C THR A 148 -2.96 -23.55 6.44
N SER A 149 -2.95 -23.42 5.11
CA SER A 149 -2.93 -24.55 4.16
C SER A 149 -1.51 -25.06 3.88
N GLU A 150 -0.51 -24.55 4.61
CA GLU A 150 0.90 -24.91 4.48
C GLU A 150 1.47 -24.69 3.07
N TRP A 151 0.99 -23.69 2.33
CA TRP A 151 1.62 -23.31 1.05
C TRP A 151 2.91 -22.53 1.30
N LEU A 152 2.92 -21.74 2.36
CA LEU A 152 4.04 -20.90 2.76
C LEU A 152 4.46 -21.24 4.18
N GLU A 153 5.77 -21.21 4.43
CA GLU A 153 6.36 -21.37 5.74
C GLU A 153 7.35 -20.22 6.04
N VAL A 154 7.53 -19.95 7.32
CA VAL A 154 8.48 -18.91 7.78
C VAL A 154 9.89 -19.47 7.72
N VAL A 155 10.80 -18.76 7.05
CA VAL A 155 12.22 -19.14 7.00
C VAL A 155 12.88 -18.81 8.35
N PRO A 156 13.40 -19.80 9.09
CA PRO A 156 14.06 -19.58 10.37
C PRO A 156 15.29 -18.66 10.23
N GLY A 157 15.53 -17.82 11.24
CA GLY A 157 16.72 -16.95 11.30
C GLY A 157 16.56 -15.57 10.64
N THR A 158 15.42 -15.28 9.99
CA THR A 158 15.17 -13.94 9.44
C THR A 158 14.59 -12.93 10.45
N THR A 159 14.42 -13.38 11.70
CA THR A 159 14.17 -12.56 12.89
C THR A 159 15.22 -12.83 13.98
N ALA A 160 16.51 -12.71 13.67
CA ALA A 160 17.55 -12.82 14.70
C ALA A 160 18.72 -11.88 14.36
N GLY A 161 18.68 -10.66 14.89
CA GLY A 161 19.82 -9.74 14.82
C GLY A 161 19.52 -8.24 14.92
N SER A 162 18.25 -7.82 14.82
CA SER A 162 17.88 -6.41 14.99
C SER A 162 16.68 -6.28 15.91
N ALA A 163 16.76 -5.39 16.90
CA ALA A 163 15.71 -5.05 17.86
C ALA A 163 14.44 -4.41 17.24
N ARG A 164 14.31 -4.43 15.91
CA ARG A 164 13.10 -4.01 15.19
C ARG A 164 12.56 -5.18 14.34
N PRO A 165 11.26 -5.49 14.42
CA PRO A 165 10.64 -6.47 13.54
C PRO A 165 10.68 -5.93 12.10
N GLY A 166 11.55 -6.52 11.27
CA GLY A 166 11.53 -6.34 9.82
C GLY A 166 10.55 -7.31 9.15
N PRO A 167 10.32 -7.20 7.83
CA PRO A 167 9.50 -8.15 7.10
C PRO A 167 10.07 -9.56 7.24
N THR A 168 9.25 -10.49 7.71
CA THR A 168 9.56 -11.92 7.89
C THR A 168 9.73 -12.57 6.53
N SER A 169 10.81 -13.32 6.32
CA SER A 169 10.99 -14.03 5.05
C SER A 169 10.24 -15.35 5.05
N LEU A 170 9.70 -15.70 3.90
CA LEU A 170 8.87 -16.88 3.68
C LEU A 170 9.47 -17.73 2.55
N ASP A 171 9.24 -19.03 2.60
CA ASP A 171 9.47 -19.93 1.47
C ASP A 171 8.21 -20.77 1.19
N ALA A 172 8.14 -21.33 -0.01
CA ALA A 172 7.07 -22.23 -0.41
C ALA A 172 7.40 -23.66 0.00
N THR A 173 6.44 -24.35 0.59
CA THR A 173 6.53 -25.79 0.88
C THR A 173 6.34 -26.59 -0.42
N ALA A 174 6.46 -27.92 -0.35
CA ALA A 174 6.10 -28.79 -1.48
C ALA A 174 4.65 -28.57 -1.96
N ARG A 175 3.70 -28.46 -1.02
CA ARG A 175 2.28 -28.18 -1.33
C ARG A 175 2.10 -26.81 -1.98
N GLY A 176 2.84 -25.82 -1.48
CA GLY A 176 2.84 -24.47 -2.06
C GLY A 176 3.38 -24.44 -3.48
N ILE A 177 4.48 -25.16 -3.73
CA ILE A 177 5.06 -25.27 -5.08
C ILE A 177 4.03 -25.80 -6.07
N ASP A 178 3.34 -26.88 -5.72
CA ASP A 178 2.31 -27.46 -6.58
C ASP A 178 1.15 -26.48 -6.81
N ALA A 179 0.65 -25.85 -5.74
CA ALA A 179 -0.47 -24.92 -5.83
C ALA A 179 -0.15 -23.68 -6.67
N PHE A 180 1.01 -23.05 -6.46
CA PHE A 180 1.42 -21.88 -7.25
C PHE A 180 1.74 -22.25 -8.70
N SER A 181 2.30 -23.44 -8.94
CA SER A 181 2.55 -23.92 -10.32
C SER A 181 1.25 -24.17 -11.08
N GLN A 182 0.19 -24.66 -10.42
CA GLN A 182 -1.15 -24.78 -11.01
C GLN A 182 -1.75 -23.41 -11.40
N MET A 183 -1.34 -22.34 -10.72
CA MET A 183 -1.69 -20.97 -11.06
C MET A 183 -0.79 -20.37 -12.16
N GLY A 184 0.19 -21.14 -12.68
CA GLY A 184 1.11 -20.69 -13.72
C GLY A 184 2.35 -19.95 -13.21
N ILE A 185 2.63 -19.98 -11.90
CA ILE A 185 3.77 -19.25 -11.32
C ILE A 185 5.01 -20.15 -11.28
N ASP A 186 6.07 -19.78 -12.01
CA ASP A 186 7.37 -20.46 -11.91
C ASP A 186 8.16 -19.96 -10.69
N LEU A 187 8.18 -20.78 -9.63
CA LEU A 187 8.88 -20.46 -8.39
C LEU A 187 10.40 -20.44 -8.55
N ARG A 188 10.98 -21.19 -9.48
CA ARG A 188 12.43 -21.19 -9.70
C ARG A 188 12.85 -19.84 -10.28
N GLU A 189 12.08 -19.34 -11.24
CA GLU A 189 12.28 -18.00 -11.79
C GLU A 189 12.16 -16.95 -10.68
N GLN A 190 11.12 -17.04 -9.84
CA GLN A 190 10.92 -16.07 -8.76
C GLN A 190 12.04 -16.10 -7.71
N LYS A 191 12.58 -17.28 -7.39
CA LYS A 191 13.75 -17.42 -6.49
C LYS A 191 15.04 -16.86 -7.08
N ALA A 192 15.17 -16.82 -8.41
CA ALA A 192 16.34 -16.28 -9.10
C ALA A 192 16.33 -14.74 -9.24
N ARG A 193 15.22 -14.07 -8.94
CA ARG A 193 15.11 -12.60 -9.02
C ARG A 193 16.01 -11.90 -8.00
N ARG A 194 16.48 -10.70 -8.32
CA ARG A 194 17.29 -9.84 -7.44
C ARG A 194 16.47 -9.12 -6.35
N ARG A 195 15.58 -9.84 -5.67
CA ARG A 195 14.78 -9.36 -4.53
C ARG A 195 14.41 -10.56 -3.65
N ARG A 196 13.83 -10.32 -2.47
CA ARG A 196 13.34 -11.42 -1.61
C ARG A 196 12.29 -12.24 -2.35
N PHE A 197 12.39 -13.57 -2.27
CA PHE A 197 11.44 -14.49 -2.88
C PHE A 197 10.02 -14.24 -2.37
N ALA A 198 9.78 -14.41 -1.06
CA ALA A 198 8.52 -14.10 -0.42
C ALA A 198 8.79 -13.47 0.96
N CYS A 199 7.95 -12.51 1.36
CA CYS A 199 8.02 -11.91 2.69
C CYS A 199 6.68 -11.34 3.15
N THR A 200 6.55 -11.11 4.46
CA THR A 200 5.41 -10.36 4.99
C THR A 200 5.53 -8.89 4.60
N CYS A 201 4.57 -8.38 3.84
CA CYS A 201 4.32 -6.95 3.73
C CYS A 201 3.18 -6.60 4.70
N ILE A 202 3.21 -5.43 5.33
CA ILE A 202 2.12 -5.02 6.26
C ILE A 202 1.12 -4.19 5.48
N ASP A 203 -0.13 -4.65 5.46
CA ASP A 203 -1.23 -3.91 4.89
C ASP A 203 -1.59 -2.78 5.87
N TRP A 204 -1.37 -1.54 5.47
CA TRP A 204 -1.63 -0.39 6.32
C TRP A 204 -3.12 -0.17 6.64
N SER A 205 -4.04 -0.68 5.81
CA SER A 205 -5.48 -0.51 5.97
C SER A 205 -6.06 -1.55 6.93
N GLU A 206 -5.55 -2.78 6.89
CA GLU A 206 -5.97 -3.91 7.73
C GLU A 206 -5.07 -4.13 8.95
N ARG A 207 -3.88 -3.51 8.98
CA ARG A 207 -2.83 -3.69 10.00
C ARG A 207 -2.39 -5.15 10.16
N ARG A 208 -2.43 -5.91 9.06
CA ARG A 208 -2.16 -7.36 9.01
C ARG A 208 -1.21 -7.69 7.86
N PRO A 209 -0.43 -8.77 7.97
CA PRO A 209 0.50 -9.13 6.91
C PRO A 209 -0.24 -9.65 5.67
N HIS A 210 0.34 -9.40 4.50
CA HIS A 210 -0.03 -9.96 3.20
C HIS A 210 1.24 -10.33 2.42
N LEU A 211 1.06 -11.05 1.31
CA LEU A 211 2.18 -11.59 0.54
C LEU A 211 2.91 -10.50 -0.25
N GLY A 212 4.17 -10.26 0.11
CA GLY A 212 5.10 -9.43 -0.66
C GLY A 212 6.28 -10.24 -1.22
N GLY A 213 7.22 -9.56 -1.88
CA GLY A 213 8.38 -10.18 -2.52
C GLY A 213 8.15 -10.51 -4.00
N ALA A 214 9.05 -11.26 -4.62
CA ALA A 214 8.92 -11.70 -6.00
C ALA A 214 7.67 -12.56 -6.20
N LEU A 215 7.39 -13.46 -5.25
CA LEU A 215 6.20 -14.31 -5.27
C LEU A 215 4.90 -13.49 -5.14
N GLY A 216 4.89 -12.45 -4.32
CA GLY A 216 3.73 -11.56 -4.20
C GLY A 216 3.41 -10.81 -5.49
N ALA A 217 4.45 -10.37 -6.21
CA ALA A 217 4.30 -9.74 -7.52
C ALA A 217 3.80 -10.76 -8.57
N ALA A 218 4.45 -11.91 -8.66
CA ALA A 218 4.05 -12.97 -9.59
C ALA A 218 2.62 -13.50 -9.31
N PHE A 219 2.19 -13.51 -8.05
CA PHE A 219 0.82 -13.88 -7.69
C PHE A 219 -0.21 -12.86 -8.22
N LEU A 220 0.08 -11.56 -8.13
CA LEU A 220 -0.78 -10.53 -8.70
C LEU A 220 -0.83 -10.63 -10.24
N ASP A 221 0.33 -10.85 -10.87
CA ASP A 221 0.42 -11.02 -12.32
C ASP A 221 -0.43 -12.21 -12.76
N ALA A 222 -0.27 -13.37 -12.12
CA ALA A 222 -1.09 -14.55 -12.38
C ALA A 222 -2.59 -14.29 -12.18
N CYS A 223 -2.99 -13.61 -11.10
CA CYS A 223 -4.39 -13.26 -10.87
C CYS A 223 -4.96 -12.36 -12.00
N THR A 224 -4.12 -11.51 -12.56
CA THR A 224 -4.50 -10.61 -13.67
C THR A 224 -4.58 -11.38 -14.99
N GLU A 225 -3.62 -12.26 -15.26
CA GLU A 225 -3.58 -13.12 -16.46
C GLU A 225 -4.76 -14.09 -16.53
N HIS A 226 -5.15 -14.68 -15.39
CA HIS A 226 -6.35 -15.52 -15.29
C HIS A 226 -7.66 -14.71 -15.28
N GLY A 227 -7.59 -13.38 -15.27
CA GLY A 227 -8.74 -12.49 -15.23
C GLY A 227 -9.54 -12.59 -13.93
N TRP A 228 -8.92 -12.99 -12.83
CA TRP A 228 -9.55 -13.01 -11.49
C TRP A 228 -9.63 -11.61 -10.88
N VAL A 229 -8.66 -10.77 -11.22
CA VAL A 229 -8.65 -9.34 -10.88
C VAL A 229 -8.37 -8.52 -12.13
N GLU A 230 -8.90 -7.30 -12.16
CA GLU A 230 -8.62 -6.34 -13.22
C GLU A 230 -8.38 -4.94 -12.66
N THR A 231 -7.58 -4.14 -13.38
CA THR A 231 -7.34 -2.75 -13.04
C THR A 231 -8.58 -1.91 -13.32
N THR A 232 -8.87 -0.97 -12.44
CA THR A 232 -9.95 0.01 -12.65
C THR A 232 -9.41 1.33 -13.22
N SER A 233 -10.30 2.28 -13.51
CA SER A 233 -9.91 3.66 -13.86
C SER A 233 -9.21 4.39 -12.71
N ARG A 234 -9.37 3.91 -11.46
CA ARG A 234 -8.69 4.42 -10.27
C ARG A 234 -7.38 3.67 -10.08
N ARG A 235 -6.27 4.40 -10.08
CA ARG A 235 -4.94 3.79 -9.96
C ARG A 235 -4.84 3.04 -8.64
N ARG A 236 -4.27 1.83 -8.67
CA ARG A 236 -4.11 0.89 -7.54
C ARG A 236 -5.36 0.15 -7.09
N ILE A 237 -6.57 0.52 -7.50
CA ILE A 237 -7.77 -0.24 -7.14
C ILE A 237 -7.97 -1.38 -8.13
N LEU A 238 -8.16 -2.57 -7.58
CA LEU A 238 -8.44 -3.78 -8.34
C LEU A 238 -9.90 -4.16 -8.17
N ARG A 239 -10.56 -4.49 -9.28
CA ARG A 239 -11.89 -5.12 -9.25
C ARG A 239 -11.69 -6.64 -9.29
N VAL A 240 -12.31 -7.34 -8.36
CA VAL A 240 -12.42 -8.79 -8.42
C VAL A 240 -13.54 -9.15 -9.39
N THR A 241 -13.25 -10.00 -10.35
CA THR A 241 -14.23 -10.44 -11.35
C THR A 241 -15.10 -11.57 -10.78
N PRO A 242 -16.25 -11.90 -11.39
CA PRO A 242 -17.05 -13.03 -10.94
C PRO A 242 -16.28 -14.37 -10.92
N SER A 243 -15.38 -14.59 -11.89
CA SER A 243 -14.50 -15.78 -11.89
C SER A 243 -13.48 -15.72 -10.76
N GLY A 244 -12.93 -14.53 -10.47
CA GLY A 244 -12.06 -14.31 -9.32
C GLY A 244 -12.76 -14.59 -7.99
N GLU A 245 -14.00 -14.11 -7.80
CA GLU A 245 -14.78 -14.39 -6.60
C GLU A 245 -14.96 -15.89 -6.38
N GLN A 246 -15.30 -16.64 -7.44
CA GLN A 246 -15.42 -18.10 -7.37
C GLN A 246 -14.09 -18.77 -7.02
N HIS A 247 -13.00 -18.37 -7.68
CA HIS A 247 -11.68 -18.93 -7.42
C HIS A 247 -11.22 -18.66 -5.98
N PHE A 248 -11.29 -17.40 -5.53
CA PHE A 248 -10.89 -17.02 -4.18
C PHE A 248 -11.80 -17.62 -3.11
N ALA A 249 -13.09 -17.78 -3.38
CA ALA A 249 -13.97 -18.53 -2.48
C ALA A 249 -13.53 -20.00 -2.34
N GLY A 250 -13.12 -20.65 -3.43
CA GLY A 250 -12.57 -22.00 -3.39
C GLY A 250 -11.28 -22.09 -2.57
N VAL A 251 -10.34 -21.17 -2.77
CA VAL A 251 -9.09 -21.10 -1.99
C VAL A 251 -9.37 -20.85 -0.51
N LEU A 252 -10.25 -19.90 -0.19
CA LEU A 252 -10.56 -19.53 1.19
C LEU A 252 -11.43 -20.56 1.92
N GLY A 253 -12.29 -21.27 1.19
CA GLY A 253 -13.30 -22.19 1.71
C GLY A 253 -12.91 -23.67 1.73
N GLY A 254 -11.74 -24.07 1.22
CA GLY A 254 -11.26 -25.44 1.39
C GLY A 254 -11.12 -25.79 2.88
N GLU A 255 -11.34 -27.03 3.28
CA GLU A 255 -10.86 -27.56 4.57
C GLU A 255 -9.72 -28.54 4.30
#